data_AF-W9DFL0-F1
#
_entry.id   AF-W9DFL0-F1
#
_cell.length_a   1.000
_cell.length_b   1.000
_cell.length_c   1.000
_cell.angle_alpha   90.00
_cell.angle_beta   90.00
_cell.angle_gamma   90.00
#
_symmetry.space_group_name_H-M   'P 1'
#
loop_
_entity.id
_entity.type
_entity.pdbx_description
1 polymer ?
#
loop_
_entity_poly.entity_id
_entity_poly.type
_entity_poly.pdbx_seq_one_letter_code
_entity_poly.pdbx_strand_id
1 'polypeptide(L)'
;MQGSVGISYIPPGTPWNNGFIESFNNRLRDECLNRNCWPTLLEARVVIGDFKDDHNHRHRHSALGYQTPAEYAARCTHQHHPVGCEID
;
A
#
# COMPACT_ATOMS: atom_id res chain seq x y z
N MET A 1 21.78 10.11 -9.05
CA MET A 1 21.15 10.81 -7.91
C MET A 1 20.77 9.75 -6.89
N GLN A 2 21.48 9.65 -5.77
CA GLN A 2 21.17 8.67 -4.72
C GLN A 2 19.94 9.15 -3.95
N GLY A 3 18.82 8.43 -4.06
CA GLY A 3 17.68 8.66 -3.18
C GLY A 3 18.03 8.17 -1.78
N SER A 4 18.20 9.08 -0.83
CA SER A 4 18.32 8.74 0.58
C SER A 4 16.97 8.27 1.10
N VAL A 5 16.88 7.04 1.58
CA VAL A 5 15.70 6.52 2.26
C VAL A 5 15.81 6.86 3.75
N GLY A 6 14.77 7.49 4.31
CA GLY A 6 14.69 7.84 5.73
C GLY A 6 13.41 7.27 6.37
N ILE A 7 13.41 7.17 7.71
CA ILE A 7 12.21 6.80 8.48
C ILE A 7 11.38 8.08 8.68
N SER A 8 10.09 8.01 8.40
CA SER A 8 9.13 9.09 8.66
C SER A 8 8.00 8.55 9.53
N TYR A 9 7.69 9.26 10.61
CA TYR A 9 6.53 8.96 11.46
C TYR A 9 5.36 9.84 11.06
N ILE A 10 4.14 9.34 11.27
CA ILE A 10 2.92 10.15 11.14
C ILE A 10 2.85 11.07 12.36
N PRO A 11 2.79 12.40 12.18
CA PRO A 11 2.70 13.33 13.30
C PRO A 11 1.48 13.06 14.20
N PRO A 12 1.59 13.21 15.53
CA PRO A 12 0.44 13.16 16.41
C PRO A 12 -0.68 14.11 15.95
N GLY A 13 -1.93 13.64 16.03
CA GLY A 13 -3.09 14.43 15.60
C GLY A 13 -3.35 14.45 14.09
N THR A 14 -2.65 13.64 13.28
CA THR A 14 -2.88 13.54 11.82
C THR A 14 -3.35 12.15 11.34
N PRO A 15 -4.45 11.59 11.89
CA PRO A 15 -4.89 10.23 11.58
C PRO A 15 -5.26 10.01 10.10
N TRP A 16 -5.68 11.07 9.39
CA TRP A 16 -6.02 10.98 7.97
C TRP A 16 -4.84 10.58 7.07
N ASN A 17 -3.59 10.81 7.50
CA ASN A 17 -2.41 10.33 6.79
C ASN A 17 -2.30 8.80 6.81
N ASN A 18 -2.93 8.13 7.77
CA ASN A 18 -2.96 6.66 7.88
C ASN A 18 -4.04 5.99 7.02
N GLY A 19 -5.01 6.76 6.49
CA GLY A 19 -6.19 6.20 5.84
C GLY A 19 -5.89 5.33 4.62
N PHE A 20 -4.81 5.63 3.89
CA PHE A 20 -4.40 4.84 2.73
C PHE A 20 -3.95 3.43 3.11
N ILE A 21 -3.09 3.31 4.14
CA ILE A 21 -2.58 2.02 4.58
C ILE A 21 -3.65 1.21 5.33
N GLU A 22 -4.53 1.88 6.08
CA GLU A 22 -5.68 1.25 6.71
C GLU A 22 -6.63 0.62 5.68
N SER A 23 -6.95 1.36 4.61
CA SER A 23 -7.80 0.87 3.53
C SER A 23 -7.21 -0.36 2.83
N PHE A 24 -5.90 -0.32 2.55
CA PHE A 24 -5.18 -1.46 1.98
C PHE A 24 -5.22 -2.68 2.92
N ASN A 25 -4.89 -2.48 4.19
CA ASN A 25 -4.85 -3.56 5.18
C ASN A 25 -6.23 -4.20 5.41
N ASN A 26 -7.30 -3.40 5.41
CA ASN A 26 -8.65 -3.93 5.51
C ASN A 26 -8.98 -4.83 4.31
N ARG A 27 -8.67 -4.38 3.10
CA ARG A 27 -8.92 -5.17 1.88
C ARG A 27 -8.09 -6.45 1.84
N LEU A 28 -6.80 -6.39 2.17
CA LEU A 28 -5.95 -7.57 2.27
C LEU A 28 -6.53 -8.59 3.26
N ARG A 29 -7.04 -8.11 4.40
CA ARG A 29 -7.67 -8.97 5.41
C ARG A 29 -8.95 -9.62 4.87
N ASP A 30 -9.87 -8.84 4.32
CA ASP A 30 -11.20 -9.33 3.92
C ASP A 30 -11.18 -10.20 2.64
N GLU A 31 -10.24 -9.93 1.73
CA GLU A 31 -10.20 -10.58 0.42
C GLU A 31 -9.17 -11.70 0.32
N CYS A 32 -8.08 -11.63 1.10
CA CYS A 32 -7.04 -12.64 1.09
C CYS A 32 -6.97 -13.41 2.41
N LEU A 33 -6.64 -12.74 3.52
CA LEU A 33 -6.28 -13.46 4.74
C LEU A 33 -7.47 -14.21 5.38
N ASN A 34 -8.64 -13.59 5.46
CA ASN A 34 -9.81 -14.20 6.10
C ASN A 34 -10.46 -15.31 5.25
N ARG A 35 -10.16 -15.36 3.95
CA ARG A 35 -10.77 -16.34 3.02
C ARG A 35 -9.94 -17.61 2.89
N ASN A 36 -8.72 -17.62 3.42
CA ASN A 36 -7.77 -18.69 3.20
C ASN A 36 -7.26 -19.23 4.54
N CYS A 37 -7.03 -20.55 4.59
CA CYS A 37 -6.30 -21.20 5.67
C CYS A 37 -5.19 -22.02 5.01
N TRP A 38 -3.93 -21.69 5.31
CA TRP A 38 -2.78 -22.31 4.66
C TRP A 38 -2.04 -23.23 5.63
N PRO A 39 -1.85 -24.52 5.29
CA PRO A 39 -1.07 -25.44 6.11
C PRO A 39 0.43 -25.18 6.04
N THR A 40 0.92 -24.46 5.01
CA THR A 40 2.34 -24.14 4.86
C THR A 40 2.61 -22.65 4.62
N LEU A 41 3.79 -22.19 5.03
CA LEU A 41 4.28 -20.84 4.72
C LEU A 41 4.48 -20.63 3.21
N LEU A 42 4.81 -21.68 2.46
CA LEU A 42 5.01 -21.58 1.01
C LEU A 42 3.70 -21.20 0.32
N GLU A 43 2.60 -21.90 0.63
CA GLU A 43 1.28 -21.58 0.08
C GLU A 43 0.84 -20.17 0.46
N ALA A 44 1.03 -19.77 1.73
CA ALA A 44 0.71 -18.41 2.16
C ALA A 44 1.49 -17.36 1.34
N ARG A 45 2.79 -17.58 1.10
CA ARG A 45 3.62 -16.66 0.30
C ARG A 45 3.16 -16.57 -1.16
N VAL A 46 2.77 -17.70 -1.76
CA VAL A 46 2.25 -17.72 -3.13
C VAL A 46 0.94 -16.94 -3.20
N VAL A 47 -0.05 -17.27 -2.35
CA VAL A 47 -1.38 -16.64 -2.40
C VAL A 47 -1.31 -15.15 -2.07
N ILE A 48 -0.51 -14.74 -1.08
CA ILE A 48 -0.30 -13.31 -0.78
C ILE A 48 0.43 -12.61 -1.93
N GLY A 49 1.38 -13.30 -2.59
CA GLY A 49 2.07 -12.81 -3.78
C GLY A 49 1.11 -12.55 -4.93
N ASP A 50 0.24 -13.50 -5.22
CA ASP A 50 -0.78 -13.40 -6.28
C ASP A 50 -1.80 -12.31 -5.97
N PHE A 51 -2.24 -12.18 -4.71
CA PHE A 51 -3.11 -11.08 -4.28
C PHE A 51 -2.43 -9.72 -4.50
N LYS A 52 -1.14 -9.61 -4.18
CA LYS A 52 -0.37 -8.37 -4.38
C LYS A 52 -0.26 -8.03 -5.87
N ASP A 53 -0.05 -9.02 -6.73
CA ASP A 53 -0.01 -8.82 -8.18
C ASP A 53 -1.37 -8.32 -8.70
N ASP A 54 -2.46 -9.01 -8.35
CA ASP A 54 -3.81 -8.61 -8.76
C ASP A 54 -4.18 -7.20 -8.27
N HIS A 55 -3.90 -6.90 -7.00
CA HIS A 55 -4.14 -5.58 -6.43
C HIS A 55 -3.40 -4.47 -7.19
N ASN A 56 -2.12 -4.69 -7.54
CA ASN A 56 -1.30 -3.65 -8.18
C ASN A 56 -1.52 -3.52 -9.68
N HIS A 57 -1.88 -4.61 -10.37
CA HIS A 57 -1.89 -4.65 -11.84
C HIS A 57 -3.27 -4.83 -12.46
N ARG A 58 -4.28 -5.25 -11.69
CA ARG A 58 -5.61 -5.61 -12.22
C ARG A 58 -6.73 -4.85 -11.53
N HIS A 59 -6.59 -4.56 -10.25
CA HIS A 59 -7.60 -3.84 -9.49
C HIS A 59 -7.63 -2.35 -9.85
N ARG A 60 -8.77 -1.84 -10.33
CA ARG A 60 -8.95 -0.42 -10.66
C ARG A 60 -9.52 0.33 -9.47
N HIS A 61 -8.90 1.45 -9.11
CA HIS A 61 -9.31 2.25 -7.95
C HIS A 61 -9.99 3.53 -8.41
N SER A 62 -11.21 3.79 -7.94
CA SER A 62 -11.93 5.03 -8.25
C SER A 62 -11.16 6.27 -7.79
N ALA A 63 -10.47 6.19 -6.64
CA ALA A 63 -9.60 7.26 -6.13
C ALA A 63 -8.39 7.57 -7.05
N LEU A 64 -8.01 6.62 -7.92
CA LEU A 64 -6.94 6.78 -8.91
C LEU A 64 -7.51 7.03 -10.33
N GLY A 65 -8.75 7.52 -10.43
CA GLY A 65 -9.40 7.75 -11.73
C GLY A 65 -9.65 6.45 -12.50
N TYR A 66 -9.97 5.35 -11.80
CA TYR A 66 -10.14 4.01 -12.35
C TYR A 66 -8.87 3.43 -13.01
N GLN A 67 -7.70 3.88 -12.59
CA GLN A 67 -6.42 3.25 -12.93
C GLN A 67 -6.03 2.19 -11.89
N THR A 68 -5.15 1.27 -12.28
CA THR A 68 -4.48 0.38 -11.33
C THR A 68 -3.35 1.10 -10.61
N PRO A 69 -2.91 0.64 -9.42
CA PRO A 69 -1.80 1.25 -8.70
C PRO A 69 -0.51 1.31 -9.55
N ALA A 70 -0.23 0.26 -10.34
CA ALA A 70 0.94 0.24 -11.22
C ALA A 70 0.84 1.28 -12.35
N GLU A 71 -0.33 1.42 -12.98
CA GLU A 71 -0.56 2.45 -14.01
C GLU A 71 -0.46 3.87 -13.46
N TYR A 72 -0.98 4.09 -12.26
CA TYR A 72 -0.86 5.37 -11.57
C TYR A 72 0.60 5.67 -11.23
N ALA A 73 1.32 4.71 -10.63
CA ALA A 73 2.73 4.87 -10.27
C ALA A 73 3.63 5.15 -11.49
N ALA A 74 3.38 4.51 -12.63
CA ALA A 74 4.13 4.76 -13.87
C ALA A 74 3.95 6.19 -14.42
N ARG A 75 2.82 6.84 -14.09
CA ARG A 75 2.49 8.22 -14.51
C ARG A 75 2.78 9.27 -13.44
N CYS A 76 3.05 8.84 -12.21
CA CYS A 76 3.31 9.73 -11.08
C CYS A 76 4.62 10.48 -11.27
N THR A 77 4.51 11.80 -11.45
CA THR A 77 5.65 12.73 -11.40
C THR A 77 5.80 13.40 -10.03
N HIS A 78 4.99 12.99 -9.04
CA HIS A 78 4.98 13.59 -7.72
C HIS A 78 6.28 13.30 -6.98
N GLN A 79 6.97 14.36 -6.56
CA GLN A 79 8.00 14.28 -5.55
C GLN A 79 7.31 14.18 -4.19
N HIS A 80 7.49 13.06 -3.49
CA HIS A 80 7.03 12.93 -2.11
C HIS A 80 7.86 13.86 -1.24
N HIS A 81 7.29 15.01 -0.88
CA HIS A 81 7.84 15.82 0.21
C HIS A 81 7.50 15.10 1.51
N PRO A 82 8.49 14.56 2.24
CA PRO A 82 8.21 14.06 3.57
C PRO A 82 7.68 15.23 4.38
N VAL A 83 6.50 15.05 4.99
CA VAL A 83 6.00 15.99 5.97
C VAL A 83 6.91 15.81 7.18
N GLY A 84 7.94 16.65 7.29
CA GLY A 84 8.89 16.60 8.40
C GLY A 84 8.14 16.83 9.70
N CYS A 85 8.06 15.82 10.55
CA CYS A 85 7.74 16.00 11.95
C CYS A 85 9.06 16.34 12.64
N GLU A 86 9.33 17.62 12.86
CA GLU A 86 10.36 18.02 13.81
C GLU A 86 9.84 17.63 15.20
N ILE A 87 10.43 16.60 15.79
CA ILE A 87 10.16 16.20 17.17
C ILE A 87 11.16 17.00 18.01
N ASP A 88 10.71 18.08 18.63
CA ASP A 88 11.36 18.69 19.80
C ASP A 88 11.20 17.77 21.03
#